data_AF-A0A9Q0PH98-F1
#
_entry.id   AF-A0A9Q0PH98-F1
#
_cell.length_a   1.000
_cell.length_b   1.000
_cell.length_c   1.000
_cell.angle_alpha   90.00
_cell.angle_beta   90.00
_cell.angle_gamma   90.00
#
_symmetry.space_group_name_H-M   'P 1'
#
loop_
_entity.id
_entity.type
_entity.pdbx_description
1 polymer ?
#
loop_
_entity_poly.entity_id
_entity_poly.type
_entity_poly.pdbx_seq_one_letter_code
_entity_poly.pdbx_strand_id
1 'polypeptide(L)'
;MPFLECVTVAYNKDNNPDKLNLGVGAYRTEEGKPLVLKVVRRVEQMLVNDNSRVKEYLPIVGLADFNKLSAKLIFGADSPTIQENRVTIVQCLSGTGSLRVGAEFLARHYHQVRICHG
;
A
#
# COMPACT_ATOMS: atom_id res chain seq x y z
N MET A 1 -8.75 11.30 -11.98
CA MET A 1 -8.78 11.24 -10.50
C MET A 1 -9.81 12.22 -9.92
N PRO A 2 -11.14 12.12 -10.16
CA PRO A 2 -12.08 13.12 -9.63
C PRO A 2 -12.76 12.72 -8.30
N PHE A 3 -12.81 11.42 -7.97
CA PHE A 3 -13.71 10.93 -6.91
C PHE A 3 -13.20 11.13 -5.47
N LEU A 4 -11.93 10.82 -5.17
CA LEU A 4 -11.41 10.84 -3.80
C LEU A 4 -11.18 12.27 -3.26
N GLU A 5 -10.68 13.18 -4.09
CA GLU A 5 -10.40 14.56 -3.67
C GLU A 5 -11.67 15.38 -3.54
N CYS A 6 -12.64 15.23 -4.46
CA CYS A 6 -13.83 16.07 -4.47
C CYS A 6 -14.68 15.91 -3.20
N VAL A 7 -14.93 14.66 -2.77
CA VAL A 7 -15.79 14.40 -1.59
C VAL A 7 -15.13 14.81 -0.29
N THR A 8 -13.82 14.54 -0.12
CA THR A 8 -13.10 14.92 1.11
C THR A 8 -12.96 16.44 1.23
N VAL A 9 -12.68 17.13 0.12
CA VAL A 9 -12.57 18.59 0.10
C VAL A 9 -13.93 19.22 0.40
N ALA A 10 -15.02 18.72 -0.20
CA ALA A 10 -16.37 19.18 0.11
C ALA A 10 -16.72 18.95 1.58
N TYR A 11 -16.45 17.74 2.10
CA TYR A 11 -16.66 17.42 3.52
C TYR A 11 -15.91 18.35 4.47
N ASN A 12 -14.65 18.69 4.16
CA ASN A 12 -13.85 19.57 5.01
C ASN A 12 -14.37 21.02 4.99
N LYS A 13 -14.99 21.48 3.90
CA LYS A 13 -15.57 22.83 3.77
C LYS A 13 -16.96 22.98 4.37
N ASP A 14 -17.66 21.87 4.61
CA ASP A 14 -18.98 21.88 5.26
C ASP A 14 -18.85 22.20 6.75
N ASN A 15 -19.63 23.16 7.25
CA ASN A 15 -19.62 23.58 8.66
C ASN A 15 -20.70 22.88 9.50
N ASN A 16 -21.53 22.02 8.90
CA ASN A 16 -22.55 21.28 9.62
C ASN A 16 -21.91 20.38 10.69
N PRO A 17 -22.28 20.50 11.98
CA PRO A 17 -21.72 19.66 13.05
C PRO A 17 -22.06 18.17 12.89
N ASP A 18 -23.14 17.84 12.20
CA ASP A 18 -23.62 16.46 11.99
C ASP A 18 -23.16 15.86 10.65
N LYS A 19 -22.14 16.45 10.01
CA LYS A 19 -21.62 15.97 8.72
C LYS A 19 -20.92 14.60 8.85
N LEU A 20 -21.17 13.72 7.89
CA LEU A 20 -20.55 12.38 7.80
C LEU A 20 -19.78 12.19 6.49
N ASN A 21 -18.56 11.66 6.57
CA ASN A 21 -17.76 11.31 5.39
C ASN A 21 -17.80 9.80 5.15
N LEU A 22 -18.52 9.38 4.10
CA LEU A 22 -18.60 7.99 3.64
C LEU A 22 -17.90 7.77 2.28
N GLY A 23 -17.16 8.77 1.78
CA GLY A 23 -16.56 8.71 0.45
C GLY A 23 -15.24 7.93 0.42
N VAL A 24 -14.33 8.25 1.35
CA VAL A 24 -13.00 7.64 1.38
C VAL A 24 -12.99 6.48 2.38
N GLY A 25 -12.61 5.29 1.92
CA GLY A 25 -12.41 4.09 2.73
C GLY A 25 -11.18 4.15 3.64
N ALA A 26 -11.04 5.23 4.43
CA ALA A 26 -9.99 5.39 5.41
C ALA A 26 -10.50 5.05 6.80
N TYR A 27 -9.79 4.20 7.53
CA TYR A 27 -10.17 3.79 8.88
C TYR A 27 -10.19 4.98 9.85
N ARG A 28 -11.29 5.07 10.61
CA ARG A 28 -11.53 6.11 11.62
C ARG A 28 -11.79 5.49 12.99
N THR A 29 -11.54 6.26 14.04
CA THR A 29 -11.97 5.95 15.41
C THR A 29 -13.49 6.13 15.56
N GLU A 30 -14.04 5.75 16.71
CA GLU A 30 -15.44 5.97 17.05
C GLU A 30 -15.82 7.47 17.01
N GLU A 31 -14.86 8.36 17.26
CA GLU A 31 -15.03 9.82 17.17
C GLU A 31 -14.77 10.38 15.75
N GLY A 32 -14.68 9.53 14.72
CA GLY A 32 -14.49 9.94 13.32
C GLY A 32 -13.07 10.43 12.97
N LYS A 33 -12.09 10.31 13.87
CA LYS A 33 -10.71 10.78 13.67
C LYS A 33 -9.87 9.74 12.93
N PRO A 34 -8.81 10.13 12.18
CA PRO A 34 -7.90 9.18 11.56
C PRO A 34 -7.28 8.22 12.60
N LEU A 35 -7.38 6.92 12.34
CA LEU A 35 -6.80 5.92 13.23
C LEU A 35 -5.35 5.62 12.82
N VAL A 36 -4.39 5.91 13.70
CA VAL A 36 -3.00 5.45 13.57
C VAL A 36 -2.78 4.29 14.53
N LEU A 37 -2.36 3.14 14.00
CA LEU A 37 -2.15 1.93 14.79
C LEU A 37 -1.03 2.13 15.83
N LYS A 38 -1.23 1.61 17.04
CA LYS A 38 -0.24 1.70 18.14
C LYS A 38 1.13 1.14 17.75
N VAL A 39 1.15 0.03 16.99
CA VAL A 39 2.38 -0.59 16.48
C VAL A 39 3.14 0.32 15.52
N VAL A 40 2.43 1.06 14.66
CA VAL A 40 3.04 2.00 13.71
C VAL A 40 3.72 3.14 14.47
N ARG A 41 3.02 3.76 15.44
CA ARG A 41 3.61 4.82 16.28
C ARG A 41 4.86 4.38 17.01
N ARG A 42 4.85 3.16 17.57
CA ARG A 42 6.02 2.59 18.27
C ARG A 42 7.20 2.42 17.31
N VAL A 43 6.98 1.85 16.13
CA VAL A 43 8.03 1.63 15.13
C VAL A 43 8.56 2.97 14.60
N GLU A 44 7.70 3.97 14.35
CA GLU A 44 8.12 5.32 13.95
C GLU A 44 9.08 5.94 14.97
N GLN A 45 8.78 5.85 16.27
CA GLN A 45 9.68 6.33 17.33
C GLN A 45 11.03 5.60 17.33
N MET A 46 11.02 4.28 17.16
CA MET A 46 12.25 3.49 17.04
C MET A 46 13.09 3.92 15.83
N LEU A 47 12.43 4.13 14.69
CA LEU A 47 13.08 4.51 13.43
C LEU A 47 13.68 5.92 13.46
N VAL A 48 13.09 6.85 14.21
CA VAL A 48 13.60 8.22 14.39
C VAL A 48 14.79 8.25 15.34
N ASN A 49 14.78 7.42 16.38
CA ASN A 49 15.86 7.38 17.38
C ASN A 49 17.08 6.57 16.92
N ASP A 50 16.99 5.87 15.80
CA ASP A 50 18.08 5.08 15.23
C ASP A 50 18.98 5.92 14.31
N ASN A 51 20.04 6.47 14.91
CA ASN A 51 21.04 7.30 14.23
C ASN A 51 21.95 6.50 13.26
N SER A 52 21.90 5.17 13.27
CA SER A 52 22.72 4.34 12.38
C SER A 52 22.13 4.22 10.97
N ARG A 53 20.88 4.64 10.77
CA ARG A 53 20.17 4.45 9.51
C ARG A 53 20.61 5.45 8.46
N VAL A 54 21.06 4.92 7.34
CA VAL A 54 21.39 5.70 6.15
C VAL A 54 20.20 5.69 5.18
N LYS A 55 19.85 6.86 4.63
CA LYS A 55 18.71 7.03 3.71
C LYS A 55 19.16 6.95 2.24
N GLU A 56 19.95 5.93 1.91
CA GLU A 56 20.38 5.69 0.54
C GLU A 56 19.27 5.09 -0.32
N TYR A 57 19.49 5.09 -1.63
CA TYR A 57 18.59 4.42 -2.56
C TYR A 57 18.51 2.93 -2.27
N LEU A 58 17.29 2.41 -2.26
CA LEU A 58 17.06 0.97 -2.22
C LEU A 58 17.39 0.34 -3.58
N PRO A 59 17.67 -0.98 -3.61
CA PRO A 59 17.67 -1.73 -4.85
C PRO A 59 16.36 -1.55 -5.63
N ILE A 60 16.41 -1.74 -6.96
CA ILE A 60 15.24 -1.59 -7.85
C ILE A 60 14.05 -2.44 -7.39
N VAL A 61 14.32 -3.63 -6.84
CA VAL A 61 13.29 -4.55 -6.34
C VAL A 61 12.73 -4.17 -4.96
N GLY A 62 13.29 -3.16 -4.31
CA GLY A 62 12.95 -2.72 -2.96
C GLY A 62 13.81 -3.35 -1.88
N LEU A 63 13.35 -3.23 -0.63
CA LEU A 63 14.02 -3.77 0.53
C LEU A 63 13.79 -5.30 0.64
N ALA A 64 14.87 -6.08 0.72
CA ALA A 64 14.79 -7.53 0.74
C ALA A 64 13.91 -8.09 1.88
N ASP A 65 14.08 -7.56 3.10
CA ASP A 65 13.28 -7.98 4.25
C ASP A 65 11.80 -7.61 4.11
N PHE A 66 11.50 -6.44 3.55
CA PHE A 66 10.14 -6.04 3.25
C PHE A 66 9.49 -7.04 2.29
N ASN A 67 10.16 -7.36 1.18
CA ASN A 67 9.66 -8.30 0.19
C ASN A 67 9.40 -9.70 0.79
N LYS A 68 10.35 -10.20 1.60
CA LYS A 68 10.22 -11.51 2.28
C LYS A 68 9.06 -11.54 3.27
N LEU A 69 8.92 -10.50 4.09
CA LEU A 69 7.83 -10.40 5.07
C LEU A 69 6.47 -10.19 4.38
N SER A 70 6.42 -9.43 3.29
CA SER A 70 5.21 -9.27 2.47
C SER A 70 4.77 -10.60 1.84
N ALA A 71 5.70 -11.42 1.33
CA ALA A 71 5.37 -12.76 0.83
C ALA A 71 4.70 -13.61 1.93
N LYS A 72 5.30 -13.64 3.13
CA LYS A 72 4.76 -14.38 4.27
C LYS A 72 3.40 -13.86 4.73
N LEU A 73 3.19 -12.55 4.68
CA LEU A 73 1.91 -11.93 5.05
C LEU A 73 0.78 -12.34 4.09
N ILE A 74 1.07 -12.41 2.78
CA ILE A 74 0.07 -12.73 1.75
C ILE A 74 -0.21 -14.24 1.70
N PHE A 75 0.84 -15.06 1.68
CA PHE A 75 0.71 -16.51 1.41
C PHE A 75 0.72 -17.37 2.69
N GLY A 76 1.07 -16.82 3.84
CA GLY A 76 1.37 -17.57 5.07
C GLY A 76 2.84 -17.99 5.14
N ALA A 77 3.36 -18.12 6.37
CA ALA A 77 4.77 -18.43 6.60
C ALA A 77 5.18 -19.82 6.07
N ASP A 78 4.26 -20.78 6.10
CA ASP A 78 4.48 -22.19 5.74
C ASP A 78 3.93 -22.53 4.34
N SER A 79 3.72 -21.52 3.49
CA SER A 79 3.18 -21.72 2.15
C SER A 79 4.13 -22.57 1.28
N PRO A 80 3.66 -23.68 0.68
CA PRO A 80 4.45 -24.46 -0.27
C PRO A 80 4.98 -23.61 -1.43
N THR A 81 4.21 -22.62 -1.88
CA THR A 81 4.60 -21.70 -2.97
C THR A 81 5.85 -20.87 -2.63
N ILE A 82 6.06 -20.53 -1.35
CA ILE A 82 7.30 -19.87 -0.89
C ILE A 82 8.43 -20.91 -0.81
N GLN A 83 8.18 -22.08 -0.22
CA GLN A 83 9.19 -23.13 -0.04
C GLN A 83 9.73 -23.66 -1.39
N GLU A 84 8.86 -23.74 -2.39
CA GLU A 84 9.15 -24.20 -3.75
C GLU A 84 9.63 -23.07 -4.68
N ASN A 85 9.94 -21.89 -4.14
CA ASN A 85 10.46 -20.73 -4.89
C ASN A 85 9.62 -20.30 -6.10
N ARG A 86 8.29 -20.41 -6.00
CA ARG A 86 7.35 -19.99 -7.06
C ARG A 86 6.89 -18.53 -6.94
N VAL A 87 7.31 -17.81 -5.91
CA VAL A 87 6.90 -16.42 -5.64
C VAL A 87 8.06 -15.47 -5.93
N THR A 88 7.79 -14.42 -6.73
CA THR A 88 8.67 -13.26 -6.87
C THR A 88 7.94 -12.02 -6.34
N ILE A 89 8.59 -11.24 -5.48
CA ILE A 89 8.04 -10.01 -4.90
C ILE A 89 8.93 -8.82 -5.28
N VAL A 90 8.29 -7.74 -5.71
CA VAL A 90 8.92 -6.44 -5.98
C VAL A 90 8.14 -5.36 -5.25
N GLN A 91 8.83 -4.51 -4.49
CA GLN A 91 8.21 -3.39 -3.80
C GLN A 91 7.75 -2.33 -4.81
N CYS A 92 6.47 -1.93 -4.73
CA CYS A 92 5.87 -0.92 -5.60
C CYS A 92 5.20 0.20 -4.79
N LEU A 93 4.79 1.27 -5.48
CA LEU A 93 4.09 2.42 -4.88
C LEU A 93 2.63 2.09 -4.52
N SER A 94 2.44 1.45 -3.36
CA SER A 94 1.12 1.02 -2.88
C SER A 94 0.40 0.13 -3.91
N GLY A 95 -0.91 -0.11 -3.71
CA GLY A 95 -1.70 -0.97 -4.59
C GLY A 95 -1.76 -0.48 -6.04
N THR A 96 -1.96 0.82 -6.26
CA THR A 96 -2.06 1.38 -7.61
C THR A 96 -0.75 1.24 -8.40
N GLY A 97 0.39 1.48 -7.76
CA GLY A 97 1.70 1.26 -8.37
C GLY A 97 1.93 -0.23 -8.69
N SER A 98 1.57 -1.12 -7.76
CA SER A 98 1.64 -2.58 -7.99
C SER A 98 0.80 -3.00 -9.19
N LEU A 99 -0.43 -2.50 -9.31
CA LEU A 99 -1.30 -2.80 -10.44
C LEU A 99 -0.73 -2.28 -11.76
N ARG A 100 -0.16 -1.07 -11.77
CA ARG A 100 0.47 -0.50 -12.97
C ARG A 100 1.64 -1.35 -13.45
N VAL A 101 2.54 -1.73 -12.55
CA VAL A 101 3.72 -2.54 -12.87
C VAL A 101 3.30 -3.95 -13.32
N GLY A 102 2.35 -4.58 -12.62
CA GLY A 102 1.84 -5.89 -13.00
C GLY A 102 1.14 -5.89 -14.36
N ALA A 103 0.28 -4.90 -14.62
CA ALA A 103 -0.39 -4.77 -15.92
C ALA A 103 0.61 -4.51 -17.05
N GLU A 104 1.62 -3.66 -16.83
CA GLU A 104 2.68 -3.41 -17.81
C GLU A 104 3.51 -4.68 -18.08
N PHE A 105 3.85 -5.45 -17.05
CA PHE A 105 4.53 -6.72 -17.20
C PHE A 105 3.72 -7.70 -18.05
N LEU A 106 2.42 -7.85 -17.76
CA LEU A 106 1.53 -8.71 -18.52
C LEU A 106 1.40 -8.24 -19.97
N ALA A 107 1.20 -6.94 -20.22
CA ALA A 107 1.05 -6.39 -21.57
C ALA A 107 2.29 -6.60 -22.44
N ARG A 108 3.49 -6.55 -21.84
CA ARG A 108 4.76 -6.75 -22.56
C ARG A 108 5.04 -8.22 -22.89
N HIS A 109 4.61 -9.15 -22.04
CA HIS A 109 4.97 -10.57 -22.17
C HIS A 109 3.82 -11.46 -22.65
N TYR A 110 2.57 -10.97 -22.63
CA TYR A 110 1.38 -11.72 -23.03
C TYR A 110 0.53 -10.90 -24.02
N HIS A 111 0.74 -11.13 -25.32
CA HIS A 111 0.10 -10.39 -26.41
C HIS A 111 -1.39 -10.71 -26.65
N GLN A 112 -1.95 -11.74 -26.00
CA GLN A 112 -3.33 -12.20 -26.22
C GLN A 112 -4.33 -11.79 -25.12
N VAL A 113 -3.90 -11.09 -24.07
CA VAL A 113 -4.78 -10.73 -22.96
C VAL A 113 -5.35 -9.33 -23.17
N ARG A 114 -6.64 -9.22 -23.51
CA ARG A 114 -7.35 -7.93 -23.50
C ARG A 114 -7.53 -7.47 -22.06
N ILE A 115 -6.61 -6.65 -21.56
CA ILE A 115 -6.76 -5.96 -20.28
C ILE A 115 -7.49 -4.64 -20.58
N CYS A 116 -8.81 -4.73 -20.77
CA CYS A 116 -9.74 -3.61 -21.01
C CYS A 116 -9.29 -2.59 -22.08
N HIS A 117 -9.76 -2.77 -23.33
CA HIS A 117 -9.82 -1.66 -24.29
C HIS A 117 -10.94 -0.69 -23.86
N GLY A 118 -10.64 0.60 -23.87
CA GLY A 118 -11.67 1.64 -23.88
C GLY A 118 -12.44 1.66 -25.20
#